data_AF-A0A5S4FW54-F1
#
_entry.id   AF-A0A5S4FW54-F1
#
_cell.length_a   1.000
_cell.length_b   1.000
_cell.length_c   1.000
_cell.angle_alpha   90.00
_cell.angle_beta   90.00
_cell.angle_gamma   90.00
#
_symmetry.space_group_name_H-M   'P 1'
#
loop_
_entity.id
_entity.type
_entity.pdbx_description
1 polymer ?
#
loop_
_entity_poly.entity_id
_entity_poly.type
_entity_poly.pdbx_seq_one_letter_code
_entity_poly.pdbx_strand_id
1 'polypeptide(L)'
;MNHRALVASLLALVAVTSCSTGGEQEIPPVFVAASSTGAIVYDPQTESHLGYASDGRHVWTDKQAAVCAARCPEAAFSTATRKVLSRRGDADTVVAEGGTLQIQRSDGKKESHQVAGVENVLWRESPDRTTALLLYADPTLPGGEILRFQRDAHGWRATGERVPAGGFWGGCVGGDWAVLTGERGGILKDGTVVPLQVNLDQPGECVAGTRGGAVVSRYVDQRGTHHTEVRGIDPSGRQTWSRDVAARAGVIADPSGTAVGLVHDGELELLDVKGEVRERREDVVAASFTETGRLVTLNADGKVTWAA
;
A
#
# COMPACT_ATOMS: atom_id res chain seq x y z
N MET A 1 5.95 44.01 -35.28
CA MET A 1 4.83 44.89 -34.87
C MET A 1 4.27 44.39 -33.56
N ASN A 2 4.21 45.29 -32.58
CA ASN A 2 3.51 45.26 -31.28
C ASN A 2 4.05 44.26 -30.23
N HIS A 3 4.95 44.65 -29.31
CA HIS A 3 4.87 45.58 -28.16
C HIS A 3 4.14 45.05 -26.91
N ARG A 4 5.00 44.76 -25.91
CA ARG A 4 4.87 44.81 -24.44
C ARG A 4 3.66 45.57 -23.87
N ALA A 5 3.13 45.03 -22.76
CA ALA A 5 2.67 45.83 -21.62
C ALA A 5 2.97 45.11 -20.30
N LEU A 6 3.87 45.69 -19.51
CA LEU A 6 3.94 45.53 -18.06
C LEU A 6 2.72 46.21 -17.44
N VAL A 7 2.15 45.62 -16.39
CA VAL A 7 1.45 46.37 -15.35
C VAL A 7 2.03 45.95 -14.00
N ALA A 8 2.72 46.90 -13.38
CA ALA A 8 3.11 46.88 -11.99
C ALA A 8 1.88 47.07 -11.10
N SER A 9 1.87 46.48 -9.90
CA SER A 9 1.08 47.01 -8.79
C SER A 9 1.75 46.72 -7.46
N LEU A 10 1.76 47.79 -6.66
CA LEU A 10 2.47 48.07 -5.43
C LEU A 10 2.08 47.19 -4.23
N LEU A 11 3.04 47.08 -3.31
CA LEU A 11 2.87 46.74 -1.89
C LEU A 11 1.89 47.68 -1.16
N ALA A 12 1.11 47.12 -0.22
CA ALA A 12 0.90 47.71 1.10
C ALA A 12 0.54 46.62 2.13
N LEU A 13 1.42 46.47 3.12
CA LEU A 13 1.26 45.69 4.35
C LEU A 13 0.16 46.31 5.23
N VAL A 14 -0.77 45.49 5.72
CA VAL A 14 -1.38 45.68 7.05
C VAL A 14 -1.35 44.32 7.75
N ALA A 15 -0.48 44.20 8.75
CA ALA A 15 -0.45 43.09 9.67
C ALA A 15 -1.43 43.36 10.81
N VAL A 16 -2.46 42.52 10.94
CA VAL A 16 -3.10 42.22 12.24
C VAL A 16 -3.39 40.73 12.29
N THR A 17 -2.64 40.09 13.19
CA THR A 17 -2.76 38.75 13.75
C THR A 17 -4.06 37.99 13.51
N SER A 18 -3.96 36.92 12.73
CA SER A 18 -4.68 35.68 12.96
C SER A 18 -3.65 34.55 12.88
N CYS A 19 -3.10 34.18 14.03
CA CYS A 19 -2.53 32.85 14.20
C CYS A 19 -3.66 31.84 13.99
N SER A 20 -3.80 31.31 12.79
CA SER A 20 -4.14 29.91 12.64
C SER A 20 -2.86 29.25 12.16
N THR A 21 -2.10 28.75 13.13
CA THR A 21 -1.16 27.65 12.94
C THR A 21 -1.84 26.63 12.06
N GLY A 22 -1.57 26.66 10.75
CA GLY A 22 -1.74 25.49 9.92
C GLY A 22 -0.74 24.50 10.47
N GLY A 23 -1.17 23.71 11.46
CA GLY A 23 -0.39 22.60 11.98
C GLY A 23 -0.09 21.75 10.76
N GLU A 24 1.19 21.67 10.42
CA GLU A 24 1.67 20.70 9.44
C GLU A 24 1.19 19.35 9.94
N GLN A 25 0.16 18.80 9.29
CA GLN A 25 -0.53 17.62 9.80
C GLN A 25 0.46 16.47 9.79
N GLU A 26 0.91 16.12 10.99
CA GLU A 26 1.89 15.07 11.24
C GLU A 26 1.42 13.79 10.54
N ILE A 27 2.30 13.24 9.69
CA ILE A 27 1.98 11.99 8.98
C ILE A 27 1.95 10.90 10.06
N PRO A 28 0.85 10.15 10.22
CA PRO A 28 0.78 9.12 11.24
C PRO A 28 1.72 7.97 10.89
N PRO A 29 2.20 7.20 11.89
CA PRO A 29 2.89 5.95 11.63
C PRO A 29 2.02 4.99 10.82
N VAL A 30 2.64 4.10 10.05
CA VAL A 30 1.94 3.12 9.21
C VAL A 30 2.49 1.72 9.42
N PHE A 31 1.63 0.71 9.39
CA PHE A 31 2.09 -0.67 9.33
C PHE A 31 2.70 -0.95 7.96
N VAL A 32 3.95 -1.41 7.96
CA VAL A 32 4.61 -1.93 6.75
C VAL A 32 4.19 -3.37 6.52
N ALA A 33 4.13 -4.16 7.60
CA ALA A 33 3.63 -5.52 7.58
C ALA A 33 3.21 -5.97 8.98
N ALA A 34 2.23 -6.87 9.06
CA ALA A 34 1.80 -7.50 10.28
C ALA A 34 1.64 -9.01 10.08
N SER A 35 1.94 -9.76 11.13
CA SER A 35 1.75 -11.21 11.16
C SER A 35 1.23 -11.68 12.52
N SER A 36 0.83 -12.94 12.62
CA SER A 36 0.41 -13.55 13.87
C SER A 36 1.46 -13.50 14.99
N THR A 37 2.75 -13.33 14.66
CA THR A 37 3.87 -13.32 15.62
C THR A 37 4.42 -11.93 15.93
N GLY A 38 3.98 -10.88 15.21
CA GLY A 38 4.51 -9.54 15.37
C GLY A 38 4.28 -8.65 14.14
N ALA A 39 4.77 -7.42 14.19
CA ALA A 39 4.55 -6.40 13.17
C ALA A 39 5.80 -5.51 12.96
N ILE A 40 5.85 -4.85 11.81
CA ILE A 40 6.79 -3.78 11.47
C ILE A 40 5.98 -2.53 11.19
N VAL A 41 6.31 -1.45 11.88
CA VAL A 41 5.72 -0.11 11.73
C VAL A 41 6.78 0.83 11.19
N TYR A 42 6.42 1.69 10.24
CA TYR A 42 7.23 2.84 9.84
C TYR A 42 6.72 4.08 10.56
N ASP A 43 7.62 4.75 11.26
CA ASP A 43 7.37 6.04 11.89
C ASP A 43 8.02 7.16 11.05
N PRO A 44 7.23 8.02 10.38
CA PRO A 44 7.74 9.10 9.55
C PRO A 44 8.38 10.23 10.37
N GLN A 45 8.08 10.37 11.66
CA GLN A 45 8.67 11.43 12.49
C GLN A 45 10.15 11.16 12.76
N THR A 46 10.48 9.89 12.98
CA THR A 46 11.86 9.44 13.27
C THR A 46 12.58 8.87 12.05
N GLU A 47 11.88 8.75 10.91
CA GLU A 47 12.31 8.09 9.68
C GLU A 47 12.86 6.69 9.97
N SER A 48 12.14 5.92 10.80
CA SER A 48 12.59 4.62 11.29
C SER A 48 11.52 3.55 11.20
N HIS A 49 11.97 2.30 11.07
CA HIS A 49 11.16 1.10 11.15
C HIS A 49 11.30 0.51 12.56
N LEU A 50 10.17 0.14 13.15
CA LEU A 50 10.07 -0.42 14.49
C LEU A 50 9.47 -1.83 14.40
N GLY A 51 10.15 -2.79 15.02
CA GLY A 51 9.67 -4.17 15.15
C GLY A 51 8.97 -4.40 16.48
N TYR A 52 7.78 -4.98 16.44
CA TYR A 52 6.98 -5.34 17.63
C TYR A 52 6.66 -6.83 17.64
N ALA A 53 6.87 -7.49 18.77
CA ALA A 53 6.37 -8.85 19.00
C ALA A 53 4.84 -8.84 19.21
N SER A 54 4.18 -10.00 19.03
CA SER A 54 2.72 -10.13 19.14
C SER A 54 2.13 -9.82 20.53
N ASP A 55 2.98 -9.70 21.56
CA ASP A 55 2.62 -9.24 22.91
C ASP A 55 2.64 -7.70 23.06
N GLY A 56 2.94 -6.97 21.98
CA GLY A 56 3.05 -5.51 21.96
C GLY A 56 4.44 -4.99 22.34
N ARG A 57 5.38 -5.84 22.71
CA ARG A 57 6.73 -5.42 23.11
C ARG A 57 7.55 -4.98 21.90
N HIS A 58 8.11 -3.77 21.97
CA HIS A 58 9.10 -3.28 21.02
C HIS A 58 10.39 -4.14 21.11
N VAL A 59 10.91 -4.55 19.95
CA VAL A 59 12.06 -5.47 19.82
C VAL A 59 13.28 -4.79 19.22
N TRP A 60 13.10 -3.95 18.19
CA TRP A 60 14.19 -3.29 17.48
C TRP A 60 13.72 -2.05 16.72
N THR A 61 14.65 -1.13 16.47
CA THR A 61 14.49 0.04 15.61
C THR A 61 15.61 0.08 14.58
N ASP A 62 15.32 0.38 13.32
CA ASP A 62 16.31 0.55 12.26
C ASP A 62 15.87 1.65 11.27
N LYS A 63 16.80 2.34 10.62
CA LYS A 63 16.50 3.34 9.59
C LYS A 63 16.34 2.74 8.19
N GLN A 64 16.80 1.50 7.99
CA GLN A 64 16.68 0.80 6.73
C GLN A 64 15.25 0.32 6.50
N ALA A 65 14.79 0.39 5.25
CA ALA A 65 13.50 -0.16 4.86
C ALA A 65 13.47 -1.68 5.10
N ALA A 66 12.39 -2.17 5.71
CA ALA A 66 12.29 -3.55 6.15
C ALA A 66 11.00 -4.21 5.63
N VAL A 67 11.10 -5.49 5.29
CA VAL A 67 9.94 -6.39 5.11
C VAL A 67 9.99 -7.50 6.15
N CYS A 68 8.87 -8.17 6.44
CA CYS A 68 8.95 -9.40 7.23
C CYS A 68 9.89 -10.38 6.51
N ALA A 69 10.72 -11.10 7.26
CA ALA A 69 11.41 -12.28 6.79
C ALA A 69 10.38 -13.41 6.59
N ALA A 70 10.44 -14.50 7.36
CA ALA A 70 9.36 -15.47 7.31
C ALA A 70 8.09 -14.97 8.02
N ARG A 71 8.26 -14.28 9.15
CA ARG A 71 7.20 -13.71 10.00
C ARG A 71 7.72 -12.46 10.68
N CYS A 72 6.84 -11.54 11.03
CA CYS A 72 7.24 -10.36 11.79
C CYS A 72 7.33 -10.67 13.31
N PRO A 73 8.21 -10.02 14.08
CA PRO A 73 9.02 -8.87 13.69
C PRO A 73 10.40 -9.26 13.13
N GLU A 74 10.65 -10.52 12.77
CA GLU A 74 11.90 -10.84 12.05
C GLU A 74 11.90 -10.10 10.70
N ALA A 75 12.97 -9.34 10.44
CA ALA A 75 13.02 -8.44 9.31
C ALA A 75 14.13 -8.78 8.32
N ALA A 76 13.87 -8.47 7.06
CA ALA A 76 14.88 -8.39 6.03
C ALA A 76 15.01 -6.93 5.59
N PHE A 77 16.22 -6.38 5.72
CA PHE A 77 16.48 -4.97 5.45
C PHE A 77 16.98 -4.74 4.03
N SER A 78 16.51 -3.65 3.44
CA SER A 78 16.99 -3.11 2.18
C SER A 78 18.13 -2.13 2.41
N THR A 79 19.07 -2.09 1.48
CA THR A 79 20.15 -1.10 1.45
C THR A 79 19.90 -0.09 0.31
N ALA A 80 20.76 0.93 0.20
CA ALA A 80 20.66 1.93 -0.86
C ALA A 80 20.73 1.34 -2.28
N THR A 81 21.38 0.20 -2.46
CA THR A 81 21.59 -0.45 -3.77
C THR A 81 20.79 -1.74 -3.96
N ARG A 82 20.16 -2.24 -2.89
CA ARG A 82 19.50 -3.55 -2.87
C ARG A 82 18.17 -3.47 -2.12
N LYS A 83 17.07 -3.62 -2.85
CA LYS A 83 15.71 -3.62 -2.30
C LYS A 83 15.24 -5.04 -2.06
N VAL A 84 15.03 -5.43 -0.80
CA VAL A 84 14.42 -6.71 -0.44
C VAL A 84 12.92 -6.56 -0.55
N LEU A 85 12.30 -7.33 -1.44
CA LEU A 85 10.88 -7.24 -1.77
C LEU A 85 10.06 -8.34 -1.11
N SER A 86 10.67 -9.51 -0.94
CA SER A 86 10.08 -10.66 -0.25
C SER A 86 11.19 -11.54 0.32
N ARG A 87 10.93 -12.14 1.47
CA ARG A 87 11.78 -13.17 2.05
C ARG A 87 10.92 -14.22 2.74
N ARG A 88 11.41 -15.46 2.80
CA ARG A 88 10.91 -16.53 3.65
C ARG A 88 12.07 -17.48 3.97
N GLY A 89 12.66 -17.32 5.14
CA GLY A 89 13.93 -17.98 5.45
C GLY A 89 15.06 -17.50 4.53
N ASP A 90 16.09 -18.33 4.37
CA ASP A 90 17.33 -17.92 3.68
C ASP A 90 17.36 -18.24 2.19
N ALA A 91 16.49 -19.13 1.72
CA ALA A 91 16.55 -19.65 0.35
C ALA A 91 15.32 -19.31 -0.50
N ASP A 92 14.36 -18.55 0.02
CA ASP A 92 13.21 -18.05 -0.75
C ASP A 92 13.17 -16.52 -0.62
N THR A 93 13.74 -15.85 -1.61
CA THR A 93 13.94 -14.39 -1.58
C THR A 93 13.66 -13.75 -2.93
N VAL A 94 13.12 -12.54 -2.90
CA VAL A 94 12.92 -11.68 -4.06
C VAL A 94 13.59 -10.34 -3.77
N VAL A 95 14.53 -9.97 -4.63
CA VAL A 95 15.37 -8.78 -4.47
C VAL A 95 15.43 -8.03 -5.78
N ALA A 96 15.35 -6.70 -5.73
CA ALA A 96 15.71 -5.85 -6.86
C ALA A 96 17.06 -5.19 -6.59
N GLU A 97 18.01 -5.37 -7.51
CA GLU A 97 19.39 -4.87 -7.40
C GLU A 97 20.00 -4.70 -8.79
N GLY A 98 20.71 -3.59 -9.02
CA GLY A 98 21.42 -3.35 -10.29
C GLY A 98 20.54 -3.44 -11.54
N GLY A 99 19.29 -2.97 -11.49
CA GLY A 99 18.33 -3.05 -12.61
C GLY A 99 17.81 -4.46 -12.88
N THR A 100 17.99 -5.40 -11.95
CA THR A 100 17.53 -6.78 -12.09
C THR A 100 16.68 -7.18 -10.88
N LEU A 101 15.54 -7.83 -11.13
CA LEU A 101 14.82 -8.61 -10.14
C LEU A 101 15.43 -10.01 -10.07
N GLN A 102 15.97 -10.37 -8.92
CA GLN A 102 16.53 -11.68 -8.62
C GLN A 102 15.58 -12.46 -7.72
N ILE A 103 15.27 -13.70 -8.12
CA ILE A 103 14.45 -14.62 -7.33
C ILE A 103 15.32 -15.82 -7.00
N GLN A 104 15.53 -16.05 -5.71
CA GLN A 104 16.21 -17.24 -5.21
C GLN A 104 15.16 -18.19 -4.64
N ARG A 105 15.24 -19.46 -5.05
CA ARG A 105 14.32 -20.52 -4.66
C ARG A 105 14.99 -21.53 -3.73
N SER A 106 14.19 -22.19 -2.91
CA SER A 106 14.67 -23.11 -1.88
C SER A 106 15.25 -24.42 -2.43
N ASP A 107 14.95 -24.75 -3.70
CA ASP A 107 15.58 -25.84 -4.46
C ASP A 107 16.93 -25.44 -5.08
N GLY A 108 17.45 -24.24 -4.77
CA GLY A 108 18.71 -23.73 -5.26
C GLY A 108 18.63 -23.06 -6.64
N LYS A 109 17.47 -23.10 -7.31
CA LYS A 109 17.28 -22.39 -8.58
C LYS A 109 17.27 -20.88 -8.37
N LYS A 110 17.75 -20.16 -9.38
CA LYS A 110 17.72 -18.70 -9.43
C LYS A 110 17.08 -18.26 -10.74
N GLU A 111 16.16 -17.31 -10.65
CA GLU A 111 15.54 -16.62 -11.79
C GLU A 111 15.97 -15.15 -11.76
N SER A 112 16.09 -14.53 -12.93
CA SER A 112 16.50 -13.13 -13.05
C SER A 112 15.74 -12.45 -14.16
N HIS A 113 15.19 -11.28 -13.87
CA HIS A 113 14.38 -10.48 -14.80
C HIS A 113 14.92 -9.05 -14.84
N GLN A 114 15.09 -8.49 -16.04
CA GLN A 114 15.44 -7.08 -16.17
C GLN A 114 14.27 -6.22 -15.71
N VAL A 115 14.56 -5.15 -14.96
CA VAL A 115 13.57 -4.20 -14.46
C VAL A 115 14.01 -2.78 -14.72
N ALA A 116 13.06 -1.91 -15.06
CA ALA A 116 13.31 -0.50 -15.28
C ALA A 116 13.47 0.23 -13.94
N GLY A 117 14.69 0.26 -13.41
CA GLY A 117 15.03 0.99 -12.18
C GLY A 117 14.56 0.28 -10.90
N VAL A 118 15.49 0.07 -9.95
CA VAL A 118 15.20 -0.66 -8.70
C VAL A 118 14.29 0.15 -7.78
N GLU A 119 14.43 1.47 -7.81
CA GLU A 119 13.66 2.44 -7.07
C GLU A 119 12.17 2.43 -7.45
N ASN A 120 11.88 2.19 -8.73
CA ASN A 120 10.53 2.22 -9.28
C ASN A 120 9.78 0.89 -9.15
N VAL A 121 10.45 -0.20 -8.77
CA VAL A 121 9.83 -1.52 -8.64
C VAL A 121 8.87 -1.58 -7.46
N LEU A 122 7.65 -2.06 -7.74
CA LEU A 122 6.63 -2.41 -6.77
C LEU A 122 6.38 -3.91 -6.81
N TRP A 123 6.66 -4.59 -5.70
CA TRP A 123 6.28 -5.99 -5.49
C TRP A 123 5.02 -6.05 -4.65
N ARG A 124 4.02 -6.82 -5.10
CA ARG A 124 2.73 -6.95 -4.41
C ARG A 124 2.36 -8.43 -4.35
N GLU A 125 2.24 -8.96 -3.14
CA GLU A 125 1.80 -10.33 -2.90
C GLU A 125 0.31 -10.34 -2.56
N SER A 126 -0.37 -11.42 -2.92
CA SER A 126 -1.71 -11.71 -2.37
C SER A 126 -1.62 -12.01 -0.87
N PRO A 127 -2.72 -11.82 -0.11
CA PRO A 127 -2.73 -12.12 1.32
C PRO A 127 -2.39 -13.58 1.66
N ASP A 128 -2.78 -14.53 0.80
CA ASP A 128 -2.42 -15.95 0.95
C ASP A 128 -1.01 -16.28 0.44
N ARG A 129 -0.31 -15.27 -0.11
CA ARG A 129 1.04 -15.34 -0.67
C ARG A 129 1.19 -16.38 -1.78
N THR A 130 0.12 -16.69 -2.51
CA THR A 130 0.16 -17.66 -3.62
C THR A 130 0.46 -17.02 -4.97
N THR A 131 0.20 -15.72 -5.08
CA THR A 131 0.35 -14.93 -6.31
C THR A 131 1.05 -13.62 -5.99
N ALA A 132 1.81 -13.11 -6.95
CA ALA A 132 2.40 -11.79 -6.84
C ALA A 132 2.49 -11.08 -8.19
N LEU A 133 2.55 -9.76 -8.13
CA LEU A 133 2.80 -8.90 -9.26
C LEU A 133 4.08 -8.09 -9.03
N LEU A 134 4.82 -7.91 -10.12
CA LEU A 134 5.81 -6.86 -10.26
C LEU A 134 5.19 -5.73 -11.10
N LEU A 135 5.15 -4.52 -10.54
CA LEU A 135 4.69 -3.30 -11.19
C LEU A 135 5.76 -2.21 -11.08
N TYR A 136 5.50 -1.06 -11.71
CA TYR A 136 6.38 0.10 -11.69
C TYR A 136 5.62 1.34 -11.23
N ALA A 137 6.23 2.15 -10.36
CA ALA A 137 5.68 3.41 -9.88
C ALA A 137 5.62 4.49 -10.97
N ASP A 138 6.54 4.44 -11.94
CA ASP A 138 6.51 5.28 -13.13
C ASP A 138 6.03 4.44 -14.35
N PRO A 139 4.79 4.66 -14.83
CA PRO A 139 4.22 3.90 -15.94
C PRO A 139 4.81 4.30 -17.30
N THR A 140 5.60 5.37 -17.37
CA THR A 140 6.20 5.88 -18.62
C THR A 140 7.53 5.22 -18.95
N LEU A 141 8.09 4.43 -18.03
CA LEU A 141 9.37 3.76 -18.22
C LEU A 141 9.30 2.73 -19.37
N PRO A 142 10.27 2.74 -20.31
CA PRO A 142 10.34 1.76 -21.39
C PRO A 142 10.41 0.33 -20.85
N GLY A 143 9.56 -0.57 -21.36
CA GLY A 143 9.54 -1.97 -20.92
C GLY A 143 8.81 -2.21 -19.59
N GLY A 144 8.01 -1.25 -19.12
CA GLY A 144 7.08 -1.41 -18.01
C GLY A 144 5.97 -2.42 -18.33
N GLU A 145 6.30 -3.71 -18.31
CA GLU A 145 5.33 -4.81 -18.32
C GLU A 145 5.05 -5.23 -16.89
N ILE A 146 3.78 -5.44 -16.56
CA ILE A 146 3.41 -6.10 -15.31
C ILE A 146 3.76 -7.58 -15.46
N LEU A 147 4.65 -8.07 -14.58
CA LEU A 147 5.02 -9.48 -14.54
C LEU A 147 4.22 -10.20 -13.46
N ARG A 148 3.76 -11.40 -13.78
CA ARG A 148 2.99 -12.26 -12.85
C ARG A 148 3.85 -13.38 -12.30
N PHE A 149 3.66 -13.66 -11.02
CA PHE A 149 4.34 -14.72 -10.30
C PHE A 149 3.33 -15.60 -9.58
N GLN A 150 3.65 -16.88 -9.51
CA GLN A 150 2.97 -17.86 -8.68
C GLN A 150 3.97 -18.47 -7.71
N ARG A 151 3.48 -18.87 -6.55
CA ARG A 151 4.26 -19.57 -5.55
C ARG A 151 4.01 -21.06 -5.66
N ASP A 152 5.09 -21.84 -5.70
CA ASP A 152 5.05 -23.29 -5.53
C ASP A 152 5.75 -23.71 -4.22
N ALA A 153 5.95 -25.01 -4.03
CA ALA A 153 6.59 -25.55 -2.83
C ALA A 153 8.03 -25.05 -2.62
N HIS A 154 8.69 -24.51 -3.66
CA HIS A 154 10.06 -24.07 -3.62
C HIS A 154 10.24 -22.54 -3.59
N GLY A 155 9.17 -21.75 -3.77
CA GLY A 155 9.21 -20.30 -3.74
C GLY A 155 8.46 -19.66 -4.90
N TRP A 156 8.80 -18.40 -5.21
CA TRP A 156 8.23 -17.67 -6.33
C TRP A 156 8.75 -18.16 -7.68
N ARG A 157 7.87 -18.17 -8.68
CA ARG A 157 8.16 -18.49 -10.07
C ARG A 157 7.44 -17.53 -11.01
N ALA A 158 8.11 -17.02 -12.04
CA ALA A 158 7.43 -16.27 -13.09
C ALA A 158 6.47 -17.18 -13.88
N THR A 159 5.25 -16.72 -14.15
CA THR A 159 4.31 -17.47 -15.00
C THR A 159 4.66 -17.37 -16.49
N GLY A 160 5.53 -16.43 -16.86
CA GLY A 160 5.87 -16.09 -18.24
C GLY A 160 4.90 -15.11 -18.90
N GLU A 161 3.79 -14.82 -18.23
CA GLU A 161 2.79 -13.88 -18.71
C GLU A 161 3.20 -12.43 -18.45
N ARG A 162 2.98 -11.57 -19.44
CA ARG A 162 3.34 -10.16 -19.43
C ARG A 162 2.11 -9.35 -19.83
N VAL A 163 1.76 -8.37 -19.00
CA VAL A 163 0.64 -7.48 -19.23
C VAL A 163 1.19 -6.08 -19.47
N PRO A 164 0.80 -5.37 -20.55
CA PRO A 164 1.22 -3.99 -20.75
C PRO A 164 0.82 -3.11 -19.54
N ALA A 165 1.74 -2.32 -18.97
CA ALA A 165 1.41 -1.49 -17.81
C ALA A 165 0.39 -0.39 -18.14
N GLY A 166 0.24 0.05 -19.39
CA GLY A 166 -0.95 0.78 -19.85
C GLY A 166 -1.38 2.00 -19.00
N GLY A 167 -0.44 2.73 -18.37
CA GLY A 167 -0.75 3.89 -17.50
C GLY A 167 -1.02 3.53 -16.03
N PHE A 168 -0.81 2.29 -15.60
CA PHE A 168 -0.91 1.84 -14.21
C PHE A 168 0.41 2.09 -13.46
N TRP A 169 0.33 2.74 -12.29
CA TRP A 169 1.50 3.03 -11.42
C TRP A 169 1.48 2.24 -10.10
N GLY A 170 0.46 1.41 -9.88
CA GLY A 170 0.33 0.67 -8.64
C GLY A 170 -0.69 -0.45 -8.73
N GLY A 171 -0.88 -1.16 -7.62
CA GLY A 171 -1.84 -2.25 -7.56
C GLY A 171 -1.79 -3.05 -6.27
N CYS A 172 -2.78 -3.93 -6.14
CA CYS A 172 -2.99 -4.80 -4.99
C CYS A 172 -3.47 -6.15 -5.50
N VAL A 173 -2.96 -7.24 -4.93
CA VAL A 173 -3.30 -8.59 -5.38
C VAL A 173 -4.30 -9.18 -4.40
N GLY A 174 -5.49 -9.55 -4.87
CA GLY A 174 -6.50 -10.21 -4.05
C GLY A 174 -6.31 -11.72 -4.01
N GLY A 175 -5.64 -12.31 -4.99
CA GLY A 175 -5.46 -13.76 -5.11
C GLY A 175 -5.25 -14.12 -6.57
N ASP A 176 -6.24 -14.77 -7.19
CA ASP A 176 -6.29 -14.99 -8.64
C ASP A 176 -6.57 -13.71 -9.45
N TRP A 177 -6.91 -12.62 -8.77
CA TRP A 177 -7.19 -11.30 -9.34
C TRP A 177 -6.33 -10.21 -8.69
N ALA A 178 -6.19 -9.08 -9.38
CA ALA A 178 -5.53 -7.90 -8.86
C ALA A 178 -6.22 -6.61 -9.31
N VAL A 179 -6.16 -5.59 -8.45
CA VAL A 179 -6.48 -4.22 -8.80
C VAL A 179 -5.21 -3.57 -9.34
N LEU A 180 -5.33 -2.88 -10.46
CA LEU A 180 -4.31 -2.00 -11.01
C LEU A 180 -4.78 -0.56 -10.82
N THR A 181 -3.98 0.27 -10.16
CA THR A 181 -4.26 1.69 -9.93
C THR A 181 -3.56 2.53 -10.99
N GLY A 182 -4.23 3.58 -11.46
CA GLY A 182 -3.89 4.24 -12.70
C GLY A 182 -4.92 5.29 -13.09
N GLU A 183 -4.72 5.97 -14.23
CA GLU A 183 -5.63 7.05 -14.68
C GLU A 183 -7.09 6.58 -14.77
N ARG A 184 -7.31 5.32 -15.15
CA ARG A 184 -8.64 4.69 -15.22
C ARG A 184 -8.80 3.50 -14.28
N GLY A 185 -7.68 3.01 -13.75
CA GLY A 185 -7.56 1.72 -13.05
C GLY A 185 -8.12 0.51 -13.82
N GLY A 186 -7.92 -0.68 -13.27
CA GLY A 186 -8.39 -1.91 -13.89
C GLY A 186 -8.35 -3.11 -12.96
N ILE A 187 -9.02 -4.18 -13.35
CA ILE A 187 -8.86 -5.51 -12.75
C ILE A 187 -8.08 -6.38 -13.71
N LEU A 188 -6.96 -6.90 -13.22
CA LEU A 188 -6.22 -7.97 -13.89
C LEU A 188 -6.71 -9.32 -13.39
N LYS A 189 -7.28 -10.12 -14.29
CA LYS A 189 -7.69 -11.50 -14.04
C LYS A 189 -7.46 -12.35 -15.29
N ASP A 190 -6.91 -13.54 -15.11
CA ASP A 190 -6.61 -14.48 -16.23
C ASP A 190 -5.86 -13.82 -17.40
N GLY A 191 -4.93 -12.91 -17.07
CA GLY A 191 -4.11 -12.16 -18.01
C GLY A 191 -4.80 -11.08 -18.82
N THR A 192 -6.07 -10.83 -18.51
CA THR A 192 -6.86 -9.77 -19.13
C THR A 192 -7.07 -8.65 -18.13
N VAL A 193 -6.90 -7.41 -18.61
CA VAL A 193 -7.26 -6.22 -17.85
C VAL A 193 -8.65 -5.76 -18.29
N VAL A 194 -9.58 -5.67 -17.34
CA VAL A 194 -10.90 -5.07 -17.55
C VAL A 194 -11.00 -3.75 -16.79
N PRO A 195 -11.69 -2.71 -17.32
CA PRO A 195 -11.82 -1.44 -16.63
C PRO A 195 -12.53 -1.58 -15.27
N LEU A 196 -12.10 -0.80 -14.27
CA LEU A 196 -12.84 -0.67 -13.02
C LEU A 196 -14.19 0.01 -13.27
N GLN A 197 -15.23 -0.47 -12.59
CA GLN A 197 -16.58 0.07 -12.66
C GLN A 197 -16.90 0.80 -11.36
N VAL A 198 -16.18 1.89 -11.12
CA VAL A 198 -16.28 2.73 -9.91
C VAL A 198 -16.51 4.19 -10.28
N ASN A 199 -17.17 4.93 -9.39
CA ASN A 199 -17.30 6.38 -9.52
C ASN A 199 -16.16 7.10 -8.77
N LEU A 200 -14.94 6.90 -9.27
CA LEU A 200 -13.75 7.67 -8.87
C LEU A 200 -13.06 8.20 -10.13
N ASP A 201 -12.64 9.45 -10.09
CA ASP A 201 -11.93 10.07 -11.22
C ASP A 201 -10.58 9.39 -11.48
N GLN A 202 -9.85 9.03 -10.42
CA GLN A 202 -8.53 8.41 -10.51
C GLN A 202 -8.28 7.50 -9.30
N PRO A 203 -8.43 6.17 -9.43
CA PRO A 203 -8.06 5.24 -8.36
C PRO A 203 -6.54 5.21 -8.22
N GLY A 204 -6.01 5.87 -7.18
CA GLY A 204 -4.57 6.02 -6.94
C GLY A 204 -3.98 4.93 -6.05
N GLU A 205 -4.78 4.45 -5.09
CA GLU A 205 -4.41 3.45 -4.09
C GLU A 205 -5.46 2.33 -4.04
N CYS A 206 -5.10 1.20 -3.42
CA CYS A 206 -6.01 0.08 -3.24
C CYS A 206 -5.66 -0.73 -2.00
N VAL A 207 -6.60 -1.57 -1.60
CA VAL A 207 -6.41 -2.72 -0.70
C VAL A 207 -7.23 -3.89 -1.24
N ALA A 208 -6.75 -5.12 -1.09
CA ALA A 208 -7.43 -6.30 -1.63
C ALA A 208 -7.29 -7.50 -0.70
N GLY A 209 -8.41 -8.19 -0.50
CA GLY A 209 -8.49 -9.56 0.00
C GLY A 209 -9.00 -10.51 -1.09
N THR A 210 -9.15 -11.80 -0.78
CA THR A 210 -9.53 -12.81 -1.77
C THR A 210 -10.91 -12.62 -2.36
N ARG A 211 -11.88 -12.11 -1.59
CA ARG A 211 -13.28 -11.95 -2.03
C ARG A 211 -13.70 -10.52 -2.34
N GLY A 212 -12.82 -9.54 -2.16
CA GLY A 212 -13.15 -8.14 -2.34
C GLY A 212 -12.06 -7.22 -1.81
N GLY A 213 -12.24 -5.92 -2.00
CA GLY A 213 -11.28 -4.92 -1.57
C GLY A 213 -11.84 -3.52 -1.69
N ALA A 214 -10.95 -2.54 -1.72
CA ALA A 214 -11.33 -1.15 -1.97
C ALA A 214 -10.28 -0.45 -2.84
N VAL A 215 -10.75 0.53 -3.60
CA VAL A 215 -9.90 1.52 -4.28
C VAL A 215 -10.08 2.88 -3.61
N VAL A 216 -9.01 3.66 -3.63
CA VAL A 216 -8.92 4.91 -2.88
C VAL A 216 -8.43 6.04 -3.80
N SER A 217 -9.10 7.18 -3.70
CA SER A 217 -8.65 8.46 -4.26
C SER A 217 -8.41 9.44 -3.10
N ARG A 218 -7.37 10.26 -3.23
CA ARG A 218 -7.05 11.30 -2.24
C ARG A 218 -6.85 12.62 -2.95
N TYR A 219 -7.41 13.68 -2.40
CA TYR A 219 -7.20 15.04 -2.91
C TYR A 219 -7.26 16.07 -1.79
N VAL A 220 -6.84 17.29 -2.12
CA VAL A 220 -6.99 18.46 -1.26
C VAL A 220 -7.94 19.42 -1.97
N ASP A 221 -9.00 19.84 -1.30
CA ASP A 221 -9.94 20.78 -1.89
C ASP A 221 -9.41 22.22 -1.91
N GLN A 222 -10.16 23.15 -2.51
CA GLN A 222 -9.78 24.56 -2.59
C GLN A 222 -9.66 25.25 -1.23
N ARG A 223 -10.20 24.66 -0.16
CA ARG A 223 -10.12 25.16 1.22
C ARG A 223 -8.95 24.57 1.99
N GLY A 224 -8.16 23.69 1.37
CA GLY A 224 -7.06 22.99 2.02
C GLY A 224 -7.50 21.74 2.81
N THR A 225 -8.76 21.33 2.70
CA THR A 225 -9.26 20.12 3.38
C THR A 225 -8.77 18.89 2.64
N HIS A 226 -8.18 17.94 3.37
CA HIS A 226 -7.88 16.62 2.84
C HIS A 226 -9.16 15.80 2.68
N HIS A 227 -9.28 15.07 1.58
CA HIS A 227 -10.36 14.13 1.32
C HIS A 227 -9.79 12.76 0.97
N THR A 228 -10.43 11.72 1.49
CA THR A 228 -10.18 10.32 1.13
C THR A 228 -11.49 9.70 0.67
N GLU A 229 -11.60 9.44 -0.63
CA GLU A 229 -12.74 8.74 -1.23
C GLU A 229 -12.41 7.26 -1.37
N VAL A 230 -13.29 6.40 -0.86
CA VAL A 230 -13.12 4.95 -0.85
C VAL A 230 -14.30 4.30 -1.54
N ARG A 231 -14.02 3.39 -2.48
CA ARG A 231 -15.04 2.54 -3.11
C ARG A 231 -14.73 1.09 -2.83
N GLY A 232 -15.68 0.39 -2.22
CA GLY A 232 -15.64 -1.06 -2.12
C GLY A 232 -15.83 -1.70 -3.48
N ILE A 233 -15.08 -2.76 -3.75
CA ILE A 233 -15.14 -3.49 -5.03
C ILE A 233 -15.19 -4.99 -4.81
N ASP A 234 -15.82 -5.68 -5.75
CA ASP A 234 -15.73 -7.14 -5.87
C ASP A 234 -14.57 -7.56 -6.82
N PRO A 235 -14.23 -8.86 -6.91
CA PRO A 235 -13.18 -9.35 -7.80
C PRO A 235 -13.43 -9.15 -9.29
N SER A 236 -14.63 -8.72 -9.70
CA SER A 236 -14.94 -8.33 -11.08
C SER A 236 -14.68 -6.85 -11.35
N GLY A 237 -14.35 -6.07 -10.32
CA GLY A 237 -14.11 -4.63 -10.39
C GLY A 237 -15.39 -3.81 -10.30
N ARG A 238 -16.51 -4.43 -9.92
CA ARG A 238 -17.77 -3.73 -9.73
C ARG A 238 -17.79 -3.07 -8.36
N GLN A 239 -18.16 -1.80 -8.32
CA GLN A 239 -18.42 -1.10 -7.08
C GLN A 239 -19.55 -1.75 -6.28
N THR A 240 -19.32 -1.96 -4.98
CA THR A 240 -20.30 -2.52 -4.04
C THR A 240 -20.81 -1.49 -3.03
N TRP A 241 -19.99 -0.51 -2.67
CA TRP A 241 -20.34 0.58 -1.75
C TRP A 241 -19.38 1.77 -1.91
N SER A 242 -19.71 2.91 -1.29
CA SER A 242 -18.86 4.11 -1.25
C SER A 242 -18.81 4.74 0.14
N ARG A 243 -17.67 5.37 0.44
CA ARG A 243 -17.42 6.22 1.61
C ARG A 243 -16.55 7.39 1.21
N ASP A 244 -16.89 8.58 1.70
CA ASP A 244 -16.08 9.78 1.51
C ASP A 244 -15.77 10.36 2.89
N VAL A 245 -14.49 10.52 3.19
CA VAL A 245 -13.98 11.01 4.47
C VAL A 245 -13.31 12.36 4.23
N ALA A 246 -13.78 13.40 4.91
CA ALA A 246 -13.20 14.75 4.84
C ALA A 246 -11.93 14.89 5.70
N ALA A 247 -11.05 13.89 5.62
CA ALA A 247 -9.74 13.84 6.26
C ALA A 247 -8.81 12.90 5.49
N ARG A 248 -7.55 12.82 5.92
CA ARG A 248 -6.67 11.71 5.53
C ARG A 248 -7.11 10.46 6.30
N ALA A 249 -7.47 9.40 5.57
CA ALA A 249 -7.83 8.11 6.17
C ALA A 249 -6.87 6.99 5.74
N GLY A 250 -6.40 6.18 6.68
CA GLY A 250 -5.78 4.88 6.39
C GLY A 250 -6.85 3.88 5.92
N VAL A 251 -6.51 3.03 4.96
CA VAL A 251 -7.44 2.01 4.44
C VAL A 251 -6.73 0.66 4.49
N ILE A 252 -7.39 -0.35 5.04
CA ILE A 252 -6.88 -1.74 5.17
C ILE A 252 -7.93 -2.75 4.73
N ALA A 253 -7.51 -3.93 4.26
CA ALA A 253 -8.43 -5.03 3.94
C ALA A 253 -8.07 -6.29 4.74
N ASP A 254 -9.10 -6.98 5.20
CA ASP A 254 -8.98 -8.34 5.72
C ASP A 254 -8.51 -9.28 4.58
N PRO A 255 -7.57 -10.22 4.82
CA PRO A 255 -7.10 -11.18 3.83
C PRO A 255 -8.21 -11.92 3.07
N SER A 256 -9.34 -12.21 3.71
CA SER A 256 -10.45 -12.89 3.06
C SER A 256 -11.34 -11.96 2.22
N GLY A 257 -11.13 -10.64 2.31
CA GLY A 257 -11.88 -9.61 1.60
C GLY A 257 -13.28 -9.35 2.17
N THR A 258 -13.60 -9.81 3.38
CA THR A 258 -14.93 -9.58 3.98
C THR A 258 -15.05 -8.34 4.84
N ALA A 259 -13.93 -7.71 5.17
CA ALA A 259 -13.91 -6.47 5.91
C ALA A 259 -12.89 -5.50 5.32
N VAL A 260 -13.22 -4.21 5.40
CA VAL A 260 -12.33 -3.10 5.06
C VAL A 260 -12.30 -2.16 6.26
N GLY A 261 -11.11 -1.82 6.74
CA GLY A 261 -10.92 -0.88 7.84
C GLY A 261 -10.63 0.52 7.32
N LEU A 262 -11.25 1.54 7.93
CA LEU A 262 -10.93 2.95 7.74
C LEU A 262 -10.38 3.52 9.04
N VAL A 263 -9.18 4.08 9.02
CA VAL A 263 -8.56 4.73 10.18
C VAL A 263 -8.49 6.23 9.95
N HIS A 264 -9.23 7.02 10.70
CA HIS A 264 -9.18 8.48 10.64
C HIS A 264 -9.62 9.08 11.98
N ASP A 265 -9.15 10.30 12.29
CA ASP A 265 -9.55 11.05 13.48
C ASP A 265 -9.39 10.28 14.82
N GLY A 266 -8.40 9.37 14.88
CA GLY A 266 -8.14 8.54 16.06
C GLY A 266 -9.11 7.37 16.25
N GLU A 267 -9.93 7.07 15.25
CA GLU A 267 -10.88 5.95 15.24
C GLU A 267 -10.58 4.97 14.09
N LEU A 268 -10.82 3.68 14.33
CA LEU A 268 -10.96 2.65 13.32
C LEU A 268 -12.43 2.25 13.16
N GLU A 269 -12.96 2.36 11.94
CA GLU A 269 -14.21 1.74 11.52
C GLU A 269 -13.92 0.45 10.73
N LEU A 270 -14.53 -0.68 11.12
CA LEU A 270 -14.54 -1.89 10.30
C LEU A 270 -15.85 -1.98 9.52
N LEU A 271 -15.74 -1.84 8.20
CA LEU A 271 -16.81 -1.98 7.24
C LEU A 271 -16.90 -3.41 6.73
N ASP A 272 -18.11 -3.85 6.40
CA ASP A 272 -18.31 -5.13 5.74
C ASP A 272 -18.41 -5.04 4.22
N VAL A 273 -18.74 -6.15 3.56
CA VAL A 273 -18.88 -6.24 2.10
C VAL A 273 -19.98 -5.35 1.51
N LYS A 274 -20.91 -4.84 2.33
CA LYS A 274 -21.94 -3.86 1.94
C LYS A 274 -21.55 -2.43 2.32
N GLY A 275 -20.38 -2.27 2.95
CA GLY A 275 -19.93 -1.00 3.50
C GLY A 275 -20.62 -0.64 4.81
N GLU A 276 -21.29 -1.57 5.49
CA GLU A 276 -21.92 -1.28 6.79
C GLU A 276 -20.87 -1.37 7.90
N VAL A 277 -20.88 -0.40 8.83
CA VAL A 277 -19.97 -0.41 9.98
C VAL A 277 -20.39 -1.52 10.94
N ARG A 278 -19.52 -2.51 11.15
CA ARG A 278 -19.71 -3.62 12.08
C ARG A 278 -19.08 -3.38 13.44
N GLU A 279 -17.98 -2.63 13.46
CA GLU A 279 -17.20 -2.39 14.66
C GLU A 279 -16.54 -1.01 14.58
N ARG A 280 -16.43 -0.34 15.73
CA ARG A 280 -15.65 0.88 15.92
C ARG A 280 -14.66 0.69 17.06
N ARG A 281 -13.47 1.27 16.91
CA ARG A 281 -12.46 1.33 17.97
C ARG A 281 -11.87 2.72 18.05
N GLU A 282 -12.00 3.34 19.21
CA GLU A 282 -11.33 4.58 19.54
C GLU A 282 -9.84 4.34 19.83
N ASP A 283 -9.05 5.42 19.86
CA ASP A 283 -7.61 5.41 20.13
C ASP A 283 -6.82 4.52 19.15
N VAL A 284 -7.11 4.66 17.85
CA VAL A 284 -6.37 3.97 16.77
C VAL A 284 -5.84 5.00 15.79
N VAL A 285 -4.52 5.03 15.62
CA VAL A 285 -3.82 5.89 14.64
C VAL A 285 -3.36 5.14 13.40
N ALA A 286 -3.17 3.82 13.53
CA ALA A 286 -2.90 2.93 12.40
C ALA A 286 -3.42 1.51 12.70
N ALA A 287 -3.73 0.77 11.64
CA ALA A 287 -4.17 -0.61 11.75
C ALA A 287 -3.64 -1.46 10.59
N SER A 288 -3.68 -2.78 10.76
CA SER A 288 -3.36 -3.78 9.73
C SER A 288 -4.02 -5.11 10.08
N PHE A 289 -4.16 -6.00 9.10
CA PHE A 289 -4.56 -7.38 9.34
C PHE A 289 -3.34 -8.30 9.20
N THR A 290 -3.24 -9.28 10.09
CA THR A 290 -2.29 -10.39 9.94
C THR A 290 -2.71 -11.31 8.80
N GLU A 291 -1.85 -12.25 8.41
CA GLU A 291 -2.13 -13.30 7.43
C GLU A 291 -3.33 -14.19 7.79
N THR A 292 -3.72 -14.21 9.07
CA THR A 292 -4.85 -14.99 9.60
C THR A 292 -6.17 -14.21 9.68
N GLY A 293 -6.17 -12.92 9.33
CA GLY A 293 -7.32 -12.02 9.51
C GLY A 293 -7.46 -11.44 10.91
N ARG A 294 -6.52 -11.71 11.82
CA ARG A 294 -6.44 -11.05 13.12
C ARG A 294 -6.10 -9.57 12.94
N LEU A 295 -6.87 -8.67 13.54
CA LEU A 295 -6.63 -7.23 13.49
C LEU A 295 -5.48 -6.83 14.42
N VAL A 296 -4.60 -5.95 13.94
CA VAL A 296 -3.50 -5.32 14.68
C VAL A 296 -3.69 -3.82 14.63
N THR A 297 -3.59 -3.16 15.79
CA THR A 297 -3.79 -1.71 15.93
C THR A 297 -2.61 -1.06 16.62
N LEU A 298 -2.34 0.19 16.26
CA LEU A 298 -1.39 1.09 16.91
C LEU A 298 -2.18 2.30 17.43
N ASN A 299 -1.95 2.68 18.68
CA ASN A 299 -2.58 3.85 19.29
C ASN A 299 -1.64 5.08 19.32
N ALA A 300 -2.15 6.23 19.79
CA ALA A 300 -1.39 7.48 19.81
C ALA A 300 -0.17 7.44 20.76
N ASP A 301 -0.22 6.60 21.80
CA ASP A 301 0.90 6.39 22.73
C ASP A 301 2.00 5.46 22.18
N GLY A 302 1.86 4.98 20.94
CA GLY A 302 2.80 4.05 20.32
C GLY A 302 2.60 2.58 20.72
N LYS A 303 1.49 2.24 21.37
CA LYS A 303 1.19 0.87 21.80
C LYS A 303 0.60 0.06 20.65
N VAL A 304 1.24 -1.07 20.32
CA VAL A 304 0.74 -2.04 19.34
C VAL A 304 -0.03 -3.17 20.05
N THR A 305 -1.20 -3.51 19.54
CA THR A 305 -2.06 -4.56 20.09
C THR A 305 -2.62 -5.48 19.00
N TRP A 306 -2.79 -6.76 19.32
CA TRP A 306 -3.46 -7.73 18.47
C TRP A 306 -4.82 -8.06 19.06
N ALA A 307 -5.89 -7.75 18.33
CA ALA A 307 -7.26 -8.07 18.72
C ALA A 307 -7.41 -9.58 18.94
N ALA A 308 -8.09 -10.02 19.99
CA ALA A 308 -8.40 -11.45 20.18
C ALA A 308 -9.27 -11.99 19.05
#